data_AF-A0AAV3RDZ2-F1
#
_entry.id   AF-A0AAV3RDZ2-F1
#
_cell.length_a   1.000
_cell.length_b   1.000
_cell.length_c   1.000
_cell.angle_alpha   90.00
_cell.angle_beta   90.00
_cell.angle_gamma   90.00
#
_symmetry.space_group_name_H-M   'P 1'
#
loop_
_entity.id
_entity.type
_entity.pdbx_description
1 polymer ?
#
loop_
_entity_poly.entity_id
_entity_poly.type
_entity_poly.pdbx_seq_one_letter_code
_entity_poly.pdbx_strand_id
1 'polypeptide(L)'
;MQISSFRESRSDDRRFYIFTATKTLHLRTYSSRERVAWIEALTSTRSLFSLKPFNDNLSILPSNVSISTEKLKKRLLEEGIGEGLVKDCERIMLSEFSEVQGQYKVLCEDRCNLLDTLRQLEASNIEAESSGIHSNEYQLMKNDFSNLVNAKYGGMSKVIFNYLVPALQQE
;
A
#
# COMPACT_ATOMS: atom_id res chain seq x y z
N MET A 1 1.00 15.05 -9.23
CA MET A 1 -0.38 15.60 -9.23
C MET A 1 -0.98 15.47 -7.84
N GLN A 2 -1.35 16.56 -7.15
CA GLN A 2 -1.85 16.51 -5.76
C GLN A 2 -3.38 16.44 -5.71
N ILE A 3 -3.92 15.43 -5.02
CA ILE A 3 -5.37 15.25 -4.80
C ILE A 3 -5.81 16.11 -3.61
N SER A 4 -6.80 16.98 -3.82
CA SER A 4 -7.36 17.87 -2.80
C SER A 4 -8.55 17.23 -2.07
N SER A 5 -9.47 16.55 -2.76
CA SER A 5 -10.61 15.88 -2.12
C SER A 5 -11.31 14.84 -3.00
N PHE A 6 -12.10 13.98 -2.36
CA PHE A 6 -13.07 13.07 -2.98
C PHE A 6 -14.48 13.51 -2.58
N ARG A 7 -15.44 13.50 -3.52
CA ARG A 7 -16.82 13.94 -3.24
C ARG A 7 -17.85 13.09 -3.97
N GLU A 8 -18.93 12.77 -3.28
CA GLU A 8 -20.10 12.11 -3.88
C GLU A 8 -20.98 13.09 -4.66
N SER A 9 -21.60 12.59 -5.72
CA SER A 9 -22.65 13.35 -6.39
C SER A 9 -23.95 13.32 -5.58
N ARG A 10 -24.58 14.49 -5.47
CA ARG A 10 -25.87 14.67 -4.77
C ARG A 10 -27.06 14.22 -5.61
N SER A 11 -26.94 14.24 -6.92
CA SER A 11 -28.03 13.92 -7.86
C SER A 11 -27.92 12.53 -8.48
N ASP A 12 -26.78 11.85 -8.30
CA ASP A 12 -26.52 10.57 -8.94
C ASP A 12 -25.75 9.64 -7.99
N ASP A 13 -26.43 8.60 -7.53
CA ASP A 13 -25.93 7.67 -6.51
C ASP A 13 -24.73 6.82 -6.98
N ARG A 14 -24.40 6.85 -8.28
CA ARG A 14 -23.26 6.13 -8.87
C ARG A 14 -22.08 7.02 -9.20
N ARG A 15 -22.24 8.34 -9.17
CA ARG A 15 -21.19 9.30 -9.53
C ARG A 15 -20.44 9.84 -8.32
N PHE A 16 -19.15 10.07 -8.52
CA PHE A 16 -18.29 10.78 -7.59
C PHE A 16 -17.22 11.56 -8.34
N TYR A 17 -16.52 12.42 -7.61
CA TYR A 17 -15.55 13.36 -8.16
C TYR A 17 -14.23 13.28 -7.40
N ILE A 18 -13.13 13.38 -8.14
CA ILE A 18 -11.79 13.55 -7.58
C ILE A 18 -11.33 14.96 -7.93
N PHE A 19 -11.12 15.79 -6.92
CA PHE A 19 -10.58 17.13 -7.09
C PHE A 19 -9.07 17.09 -6.93
N THR A 20 -8.36 17.69 -7.87
CA THR A 20 -6.92 17.97 -7.76
C THR A 20 -6.70 19.48 -7.71
N ALA A 21 -5.43 19.91 -7.65
CA ALA A 21 -5.10 21.34 -7.63
C ALA A 21 -5.64 22.11 -8.84
N THR A 22 -5.73 21.45 -10.01
CA THR A 22 -6.05 22.11 -11.28
C THR A 22 -7.21 21.49 -12.05
N LYS A 23 -7.64 20.27 -11.69
CA LYS A 23 -8.67 19.53 -12.44
C LYS A 23 -9.67 18.85 -11.52
N THR A 24 -10.83 18.51 -12.09
CA THR A 24 -11.83 17.66 -11.45
C THR A 24 -12.09 16.46 -12.35
N LEU A 25 -11.88 15.24 -11.83
CA LEU A 25 -12.20 14.01 -12.53
C LEU A 25 -13.61 13.57 -12.16
N HIS A 26 -14.44 13.30 -13.15
CA HIS A 26 -15.83 12.86 -12.99
C HIS A 26 -15.90 11.36 -13.24
N LEU A 27 -16.22 10.59 -12.21
CA LEU A 27 -16.24 9.13 -12.26
C LEU A 27 -17.65 8.59 -12.00
N ARG A 28 -17.97 7.46 -12.61
CA ARG A 28 -19.23 6.74 -12.43
C ARG A 28 -18.94 5.26 -12.24
N THR A 29 -19.58 4.67 -11.24
CA THR A 29 -19.50 3.24 -10.90
C THR A 29 -20.74 2.49 -11.39
N TYR A 30 -20.76 1.17 -11.30
CA TYR A 30 -21.93 0.39 -11.69
C TYR A 30 -23.05 0.48 -10.64
N SER A 31 -22.70 0.67 -9.36
CA SER A 31 -23.65 0.77 -8.25
C SER A 31 -23.22 1.77 -7.16
N SER A 32 -24.16 2.25 -6.36
CA SER A 32 -23.87 3.12 -5.21
C SER A 32 -22.96 2.47 -4.16
N ARG A 33 -23.08 1.15 -3.97
CA ARG A 33 -22.18 0.38 -3.10
C ARG A 33 -20.73 0.40 -3.60
N GLU A 34 -20.53 0.24 -4.90
CA GLU A 34 -19.19 0.33 -5.50
C GLU A 34 -18.63 1.74 -5.37
N ARG A 35 -19.45 2.79 -5.57
CA ARG A 35 -19.02 4.18 -5.34
C ARG A 35 -18.46 4.37 -3.92
N VAL A 36 -19.17 3.90 -2.91
CA VAL A 36 -18.73 4.01 -1.50
C VAL A 36 -17.40 3.26 -1.31
N ALA A 37 -17.31 2.01 -1.74
CA ALA A 37 -16.09 1.22 -1.64
C ALA A 37 -14.89 1.88 -2.33
N TRP A 38 -15.13 2.54 -3.48
CA TRP A 38 -14.11 3.28 -4.19
C TRP A 38 -13.65 4.53 -3.46
N ILE A 39 -14.57 5.32 -2.91
CA ILE A 39 -14.20 6.52 -2.14
C ILE A 39 -13.45 6.14 -0.87
N GLU A 40 -13.87 5.08 -0.19
CA GLU A 40 -13.16 4.52 0.98
C GLU A 40 -11.75 4.08 0.59
N ALA A 41 -11.60 3.25 -0.45
CA ALA A 41 -10.30 2.79 -0.94
C ALA A 41 -9.39 3.97 -1.30
N LEU A 42 -9.88 4.92 -2.09
CA LEU A 42 -9.10 6.11 -2.50
C LEU A 42 -8.71 7.00 -1.31
N THR A 43 -9.58 7.13 -0.32
CA THR A 43 -9.30 7.91 0.90
C THR A 43 -8.26 7.20 1.77
N SER A 44 -8.35 5.89 1.92
CA SER A 44 -7.36 5.06 2.62
C SER A 44 -6.01 5.06 1.92
N THR A 45 -5.99 5.02 0.59
CA THR A 45 -4.76 5.13 -0.21
C THR A 45 -4.15 6.52 -0.10
N ARG A 46 -4.95 7.59 -0.08
CA ARG A 46 -4.43 8.96 0.01
C ARG A 46 -3.54 9.19 1.24
N SER A 47 -3.84 8.59 2.40
CA SER A 47 -2.98 8.74 3.58
C SER A 47 -1.64 8.03 3.44
N LEU A 48 -1.57 6.95 2.66
CA LEU A 48 -0.35 6.19 2.40
C LEU A 48 0.59 6.93 1.43
N PHE A 49 0.03 7.61 0.43
CA PHE A 49 0.79 8.28 -0.64
C PHE A 49 0.91 9.81 -0.45
N SER A 50 0.15 10.43 0.45
CA SER A 50 0.31 11.85 0.82
C SER A 50 1.49 12.09 1.75
N LEU A 51 2.23 11.04 2.11
CA LEU A 51 3.57 11.17 2.65
C LEU A 51 4.42 11.79 1.54
N LYS A 52 4.82 13.06 1.76
CA LYS A 52 5.87 13.84 1.08
C LYS A 52 7.01 12.93 0.56
N PRO A 53 7.83 13.30 -0.45
CA PRO A 53 9.00 12.50 -0.83
C PRO A 53 9.61 11.97 0.45
N PHE A 54 9.64 10.64 0.55
CA PHE A 54 10.05 9.86 1.72
C PHE A 54 11.56 10.04 1.92
N ASN A 55 11.98 11.30 1.87
CA ASN A 55 13.33 11.77 1.81
C ASN A 55 13.78 11.88 3.25
N ASP A 56 14.61 10.91 3.59
CA ASP A 56 15.64 10.92 4.61
C ASP A 56 15.27 10.64 6.06
N ASN A 57 14.02 10.69 6.53
CA ASN A 57 13.79 10.57 7.97
C ASN A 57 12.50 9.86 8.42
N LEU A 58 11.98 8.89 7.65
CA LEU A 58 11.30 7.82 8.34
C LEU A 58 12.36 6.83 8.79
N SER A 59 12.87 7.10 9.99
CA SER A 59 13.20 6.04 10.91
C SER A 59 11.94 5.17 11.12
N ILE A 60 11.63 4.35 10.12
CA ILE A 60 11.24 2.95 10.32
C ILE A 60 12.50 2.23 10.85
N LEU A 61 13.25 2.87 11.74
CA LEU A 61 14.23 2.22 12.54
C LEU A 61 13.37 1.31 13.42
N PRO A 62 13.60 -0.01 13.40
CA PRO A 62 13.11 -0.80 14.51
C PRO A 62 13.80 -0.16 15.72
N SER A 63 13.08 0.63 16.51
CA SER A 63 13.54 0.89 17.86
C SER A 63 13.82 -0.49 18.41
N ASN A 64 15.03 -0.70 18.92
CA ASN A 64 15.43 -2.00 19.44
C ASN A 64 14.50 -2.29 20.62
N VAL A 65 13.38 -2.97 20.36
CA VAL A 65 12.38 -3.29 21.37
C VAL A 65 13.07 -4.29 22.28
N SER A 66 13.54 -3.81 23.42
CA SER A 66 14.12 -4.66 24.44
C SER A 66 13.01 -5.22 25.31
N ILE A 67 13.04 -6.54 25.51
CA ILE A 67 12.13 -7.23 26.42
C ILE A 67 12.87 -7.53 27.72
N SER A 68 12.19 -7.36 28.85
CA SER A 68 12.71 -7.70 30.18
C SER A 68 12.06 -8.97 30.70
N THR A 69 12.88 -9.86 31.24
CA THR A 69 12.44 -11.11 31.89
C THR A 69 12.27 -10.98 33.40
N GLU A 70 12.54 -9.82 34.00
CA GLU A 70 12.58 -9.64 35.46
C GLU A 70 11.26 -10.02 36.16
N LYS A 71 10.11 -9.74 35.55
CA LYS A 71 8.80 -10.13 36.08
C LYS A 71 8.61 -11.66 36.08
N LEU A 72 9.05 -12.32 35.00
CA LEU A 72 9.00 -13.78 34.87
C LEU A 72 9.92 -14.43 35.91
N LYS A 73 11.17 -13.96 35.98
CA LYS A 73 12.17 -14.40 36.95
C LYS A 73 11.68 -14.29 38.39
N LYS A 74 11.15 -13.12 38.77
CA LYS A 74 10.60 -12.90 40.11
C LYS A 74 9.50 -13.91 40.44
N ARG A 75 8.54 -14.10 39.54
CA ARG A 75 7.42 -15.02 39.78
C ARG A 75 7.87 -16.47 39.90
N LEU A 76 8.80 -16.93 39.05
CA LEU A 76 9.30 -18.30 39.11
C LEU A 76 10.09 -18.57 40.39
N LEU A 77 10.89 -17.61 40.86
CA LEU A 77 11.61 -17.73 42.13
C LEU A 77 10.66 -17.76 43.33
N GLU A 78 9.58 -16.96 43.31
CA GLU A 78 8.53 -16.99 44.35
C GLU A 78 7.83 -18.35 44.44
N GLU A 79 7.71 -19.07 43.32
CA GLU A 79 7.15 -20.43 43.27
C GLU A 79 8.18 -21.52 43.64
N GLY A 80 9.38 -21.13 44.07
CA GLY A 80 10.43 -22.06 44.50
C GLY A 80 11.13 -22.79 43.36
N ILE A 81 11.00 -22.31 42.11
CA ILE A 81 11.73 -22.87 40.97
C ILE A 81 13.22 -22.58 41.13
N GLY A 82 14.06 -23.59 40.94
CA GLY A 82 15.51 -23.47 41.07
C GLY A 82 16.09 -22.45 40.09
N GLU A 83 17.05 -21.64 40.56
CA GLU A 83 17.65 -20.54 39.78
C GLU A 83 18.21 -20.99 38.42
N GLY A 84 18.72 -22.21 38.33
CA GLY A 84 19.21 -22.79 37.07
C GLY A 84 18.10 -22.96 36.02
N LEU A 85 16.93 -23.46 36.43
CA LEU A 85 15.76 -23.59 35.55
C LEU A 85 15.19 -22.23 35.18
N VAL A 86 15.16 -21.29 36.13
CA VAL A 86 14.72 -19.91 35.85
C VAL A 86 15.59 -19.26 34.77
N LYS A 87 16.93 -19.37 34.89
CA LYS A 87 17.87 -18.86 33.88
C LYS A 87 17.67 -19.52 32.51
N ASP A 88 17.35 -20.81 32.49
CA ASP A 88 17.07 -21.51 31.24
C ASP A 88 15.78 -21.00 30.58
N CYS A 89 14.71 -20.79 31.35
CA CYS A 89 13.48 -20.17 30.87
C CYS A 89 13.71 -18.76 30.31
N GLU A 90 14.51 -17.93 30.99
CA GLU A 90 14.88 -16.60 30.49
C GLU A 90 15.62 -16.68 29.15
N ARG A 91 16.58 -17.60 29.05
CA ARG A 91 17.34 -17.82 27.81
C ARG A 91 16.45 -18.26 26.66
N ILE A 92 15.53 -19.20 26.88
CA ILE A 92 14.57 -19.66 25.87
C ILE A 92 13.72 -18.48 25.41
N MET A 93 13.10 -17.74 26.33
CA MET A 93 12.23 -16.61 25.99
C MET A 93 12.95 -15.52 25.19
N LEU A 94 14.18 -15.18 25.59
CA LEU A 94 15.00 -14.20 24.87
C LEU A 94 15.40 -14.69 23.48
N SER A 95 15.69 -15.98 23.32
CA SER A 95 16.02 -16.60 22.02
C SER A 95 14.82 -16.56 21.07
N GLU A 96 13.65 -17.01 21.53
CA GLU A 96 12.40 -16.98 20.75
C GLU A 96 12.05 -15.55 20.34
N PHE A 97 12.17 -14.59 21.26
CA PHE A 97 11.94 -13.18 20.96
C PHE A 97 12.91 -12.64 19.92
N SER A 98 14.19 -13.00 19.99
CA SER A 98 15.20 -12.60 19.00
C SER A 98 14.86 -13.14 17.60
N GLU A 99 14.31 -14.34 17.50
CA GLU A 99 13.88 -14.90 16.22
C GLU A 99 12.70 -14.09 15.64
N VAL A 100 11.68 -13.82 16.46
CA VAL A 100 10.53 -12.98 16.05
C VAL A 100 10.98 -11.59 15.65
N GLN A 101 11.91 -10.98 16.40
CA GLN A 101 12.49 -9.69 16.06
C GLN A 101 13.20 -9.72 14.71
N GLY A 102 13.93 -10.80 14.42
CA GLY A 102 14.56 -11.03 13.12
C GLY A 102 13.55 -11.07 11.98
N GLN A 103 12.47 -11.85 12.12
CA GLN A 103 11.41 -11.95 11.12
C GLN A 103 10.70 -10.60 10.90
N TYR A 104 10.41 -9.86 11.97
CA TYR A 104 9.81 -8.53 11.88
C TYR A 104 10.70 -7.53 11.13
N LYS A 105 12.02 -7.62 11.32
CA LYS A 105 12.98 -6.78 10.62
C LYS A 105 12.95 -7.04 9.10
N VAL A 106 12.97 -8.31 8.70
CA VAL A 106 12.85 -8.72 7.28
C VAL A 106 11.55 -8.19 6.68
N LEU A 107 10.41 -8.33 7.38
CA LEU A 107 9.13 -7.79 6.93
C LEU A 107 9.14 -6.26 6.76
N CYS A 108 9.82 -5.54 7.64
CA CYS A 108 9.98 -4.10 7.51
C CYS A 108 10.81 -3.74 6.27
N GLU A 109 11.90 -4.46 6.03
CA GLU A 109 12.76 -4.31 4.84
C GLU A 109 11.97 -4.59 3.56
N ASP A 110 11.23 -5.70 3.50
CA ASP A 110 10.37 -6.06 2.36
C ASP A 110 9.30 -5.00 2.08
N ARG A 111 8.67 -4.46 3.13
CA ARG A 111 7.70 -3.37 2.99
C ARG A 111 8.34 -2.13 2.39
N CYS A 112 9.55 -1.76 2.83
CA CYS A 112 10.29 -0.63 2.26
C CYS A 112 10.61 -0.88 0.80
N ASN A 113 11.14 -2.06 0.46
CA ASN A 113 11.47 -2.45 -0.91
C ASN A 113 10.25 -2.40 -1.85
N LEU A 114 9.09 -2.87 -1.37
CA LEU A 114 7.83 -2.81 -2.13
C LEU A 114 7.40 -1.36 -2.38
N LEU A 115 7.48 -0.50 -1.36
CA LEU A 115 7.16 0.92 -1.50
C LEU A 115 8.09 1.62 -2.50
N ASP A 116 9.37 1.28 -2.49
CA ASP A 116 10.34 1.82 -3.45
C ASP A 116 10.07 1.33 -4.87
N THR A 117 9.72 0.05 -5.04
CA THR A 117 9.32 -0.51 -6.33
C THR A 117 8.07 0.18 -6.88
N LEU A 118 7.07 0.42 -6.04
CA LEU A 118 5.86 1.16 -6.44
C LEU A 118 6.19 2.58 -6.92
N ARG A 119 7.10 3.28 -6.24
CA ARG A 119 7.56 4.61 -6.67
C ARG A 119 8.27 4.57 -8.02
N GLN A 120 9.12 3.58 -8.24
CA GLN A 120 9.81 3.41 -9.53
C GLN A 120 8.81 3.16 -10.66
N LEU A 121 7.82 2.29 -10.44
CA LEU A 121 6.75 2.03 -11.41
C LEU A 121 5.93 3.28 -11.70
N GLU A 122 5.56 4.07 -10.68
CA GLU A 122 4.86 5.35 -10.86
C GLU A 122 5.69 6.33 -11.70
N ALA A 123 7.00 6.43 -11.45
CA ALA A 123 7.90 7.30 -12.20
C ALA A 123 8.05 6.86 -13.66
N SER A 124 8.31 5.57 -13.91
CA SER A 124 8.44 5.03 -15.27
C SER A 124 7.13 5.12 -16.06
N ASN A 125 5.97 5.01 -15.41
CA ASN A 125 4.69 5.20 -16.08
C ASN A 125 4.52 6.63 -16.60
N ILE A 126 4.95 7.64 -15.82
CA ILE A 126 4.91 9.05 -16.24
C ILE A 126 5.87 9.31 -17.42
N GLU A 127 7.05 8.68 -17.45
CA GLU A 127 8.04 8.82 -18.52
C GLU A 127 7.65 8.07 -19.83
N ALA A 128 6.99 6.92 -19.72
CA ALA A 128 6.47 6.20 -20.89
C ALA A 128 5.32 6.97 -21.57
N GLU A 129 4.51 7.69 -20.80
CA GLU A 129 3.44 8.56 -21.32
C GLU A 129 3.99 9.83 -22.00
N SER A 130 5.16 10.32 -21.59
CA SER A 130 5.79 11.52 -22.20
C SER A 130 6.60 11.24 -23.46
N SER A 131 6.96 9.98 -23.75
CA SER A 131 7.84 9.60 -24.86
C SER A 131 7.13 9.14 -26.16
N GLY A 132 5.80 9.18 -26.22
CA GLY A 132 5.06 9.12 -27.49
C GLY A 132 5.33 7.88 -28.37
N ILE A 133 5.42 6.68 -27.78
CA ILE A 133 5.65 5.45 -28.55
C ILE A 133 4.34 4.90 -29.15
N HIS A 134 4.41 4.63 -30.44
CA HIS A 134 3.30 4.46 -31.37
C HIS A 134 2.59 3.09 -31.26
N SER A 135 1.38 3.09 -30.70
CA SER A 135 0.15 2.28 -30.95
C SER A 135 0.17 0.75 -31.25
N ASN A 136 1.23 0.12 -31.75
CA ASN A 136 1.11 -1.18 -32.42
C ASN A 136 1.55 -2.39 -31.58
N GLU A 137 2.44 -2.23 -30.60
CA GLU A 137 2.86 -3.32 -29.70
C GLU A 137 1.87 -3.57 -28.55
N TYR A 138 1.00 -2.60 -28.25
CA TYR A 138 0.00 -2.69 -27.18
C TYR A 138 -1.13 -3.70 -27.45
N GLN A 139 -1.26 -4.25 -28.66
CA GLN A 139 -2.32 -5.22 -28.97
C GLN A 139 -1.96 -6.66 -28.56
N LEU A 140 -0.68 -7.05 -28.64
CA LEU A 140 -0.27 -8.42 -28.38
C LEU A 140 -0.26 -8.72 -26.87
N MET A 141 0.26 -7.76 -26.08
CA MET A 141 0.31 -7.87 -24.61
C MET A 141 -1.08 -7.69 -23.96
N LYS A 142 -2.02 -7.03 -24.65
CA LYS A 142 -3.42 -6.89 -24.21
C LYS A 142 -4.13 -8.24 -24.09
N ASN A 143 -3.83 -9.21 -24.96
CA ASN A 143 -4.55 -10.48 -24.97
C ASN A 143 -4.15 -11.37 -23.78
N ASP A 144 -2.86 -11.41 -23.44
CA ASP A 144 -2.34 -12.26 -22.37
C ASP A 144 -2.63 -11.69 -20.97
N PHE A 145 -2.57 -10.36 -20.80
CA PHE A 145 -2.96 -9.70 -19.55
C PHE A 145 -4.49 -9.72 -19.32
N SER A 146 -5.29 -9.66 -20.39
CA SER A 146 -6.75 -9.77 -20.29
C SER A 146 -7.17 -11.10 -19.68
N ASN A 147 -6.51 -12.21 -20.06
CA ASN A 147 -6.87 -13.53 -19.55
C ASN A 147 -6.55 -13.73 -18.06
N LEU A 148 -5.53 -13.05 -17.52
CA LEU A 148 -5.17 -13.14 -16.10
C LEU A 148 -6.02 -12.23 -15.20
N VAL A 149 -6.40 -11.04 -15.68
CA VAL A 149 -7.18 -10.03 -14.92
C VAL A 149 -8.70 -10.29 -14.97
N ASN A 150 -9.16 -11.11 -15.91
CA ASN A 150 -10.57 -11.47 -16.10
C ASN A 150 -11.21 -12.25 -14.94
N ALA A 151 -10.45 -12.75 -13.96
CA ALA A 151 -11.01 -13.54 -12.88
C ALA A 151 -11.76 -12.74 -11.80
N LYS A 152 -11.49 -11.43 -11.61
CA LYS A 152 -12.14 -10.65 -10.52
C LYS A 152 -12.42 -9.16 -10.76
N TYR A 153 -11.83 -8.50 -11.76
CA TYR A 153 -11.96 -7.03 -11.92
C TYR A 153 -12.12 -6.55 -13.38
N GLY A 154 -12.70 -7.38 -14.26
CA GLY A 154 -12.77 -7.15 -15.72
C GLY A 154 -13.47 -5.87 -16.18
N GLY A 155 -14.27 -5.21 -15.33
CA GLY A 155 -14.89 -3.92 -15.65
C GLY A 155 -13.93 -2.72 -15.55
N MET A 156 -12.91 -2.78 -14.70
CA MET A 156 -12.19 -1.57 -14.22
C MET A 156 -10.88 -1.30 -14.94
N SER A 157 -10.33 -2.28 -15.66
CA SER A 157 -9.25 -2.02 -16.62
C SER A 157 -9.73 -1.09 -17.74
N LYS A 158 -10.98 -1.25 -18.21
CA LYS A 158 -11.56 -0.38 -19.25
C LYS A 158 -11.75 1.07 -18.80
N VAL A 159 -12.01 1.34 -17.52
CA VAL A 159 -12.28 2.72 -17.05
C VAL A 159 -10.98 3.51 -16.90
N ILE A 160 -9.92 2.88 -16.38
CA ILE A 160 -8.59 3.51 -16.32
C ILE A 160 -8.05 3.73 -17.74
N PHE A 161 -8.18 2.75 -18.63
CA PHE A 161 -7.64 2.83 -19.99
C PHE A 161 -8.45 3.76 -20.93
N ASN A 162 -9.78 3.85 -20.80
CA ASN A 162 -10.61 4.66 -21.72
C ASN A 162 -10.84 6.10 -21.27
N TYR A 163 -10.63 6.46 -19.98
CA TYR A 163 -10.96 7.80 -19.49
C TYR A 163 -9.78 8.58 -18.91
N LEU A 164 -8.72 7.92 -18.44
CA LEU A 164 -7.51 8.62 -17.99
C LEU A 164 -6.62 9.00 -19.19
N VAL A 165 -6.54 8.13 -20.20
CA VAL A 165 -5.68 8.32 -21.38
C VAL A 165 -6.12 9.50 -22.27
N PRO A 166 -7.41 9.70 -22.62
CA PRO A 166 -7.80 10.84 -23.45
C PRO A 166 -7.69 12.20 -22.74
N ALA A 167 -7.77 12.22 -21.40
CA ALA A 167 -7.65 13.45 -20.60
C ALA A 167 -6.20 13.98 -20.50
N LEU A 168 -5.23 13.17 -20.94
CA LEU A 168 -3.82 13.50 -21.04
C LEU A 168 -3.39 13.87 -22.48
N GLN A 169 -4.30 13.83 -23.45
CA GLN A 169 -3.98 13.98 -24.89
C GLN A 169 -4.61 15.21 -25.55
N GLN A 170 -5.05 16.19 -24.76
CA GLN A 170 -5.36 17.55 -25.24
C GLN A 170 -4.39 18.55 -24.60
N GLU A 171 -3.16 18.54 -25.14
CA GLU A 171 -2.43 19.77 -25.46
C GLU A 171 -2.40 19.90 -26.99
#